data_AF-A0A2G6L448-F1
#
_entry.id   AF-A0A2G6L448-F1
#
_cell.length_a   1.000
_cell.length_b   1.000
_cell.length_c   1.000
_cell.angle_alpha   90.00
_cell.angle_beta   90.00
_cell.angle_gamma   90.00
#
_symmetry.space_group_name_H-M   'P 1'
#
loop_
_entity.id
_entity.type
_entity.pdbx_description
1 polymer ?
#
loop_
_entity_poly.entity_id
_entity_poly.type
_entity_poly.pdbx_seq_one_letter_code
_entity_poly.pdbx_strand_id
1 'polypeptide(L)'
;MDVIDSKAHPSKIESKASAALLDDICINSVASLCAYLLEMYEHIDSTLFELADRAHNNNEQALYFESMREIRTHRDAAEKVFRQSIENLFNRLKSNEAAVSTREDLEAEALALVNNEEMEIDIAIKNMVNRARCEFPAALLQLIMRFNAFLPTKFDEDNLPLDPQQIAMAFSQS
;
A
#
# COMPACT_ATOMS: atom_id res chain seq x y z
N MET A 1 18.74 -1.55 -51.86
CA MET A 1 19.24 -2.59 -50.94
C MET A 1 18.57 -2.32 -49.62
N ASP A 2 17.38 -2.89 -49.44
CA ASP A 2 16.55 -2.77 -48.25
C ASP A 2 17.22 -3.43 -47.06
N VAL A 3 17.20 -2.75 -45.91
CA VAL A 3 17.06 -3.42 -44.60
C VAL A 3 16.06 -2.61 -43.80
N ILE A 4 14.83 -3.09 -43.85
CA ILE A 4 13.77 -2.83 -42.90
C ILE A 4 14.23 -3.46 -41.59
N ASP A 5 14.36 -2.69 -40.51
CA ASP A 5 14.38 -3.28 -39.17
C ASP A 5 13.16 -2.79 -38.38
N SER A 6 12.45 -3.81 -37.92
CA SER A 6 11.04 -3.80 -37.58
C SER A 6 10.88 -3.33 -36.14
N LYS A 7 10.34 -2.13 -35.94
CA LYS A 7 9.68 -1.77 -34.67
C LYS A 7 8.42 -2.63 -34.56
N ALA A 8 8.55 -3.80 -33.92
CA ALA A 8 7.42 -4.60 -33.50
C ALA A 8 6.52 -3.74 -32.59
N HIS A 9 5.37 -3.34 -33.13
CA HIS A 9 4.31 -2.72 -32.36
C HIS A 9 3.68 -3.83 -31.49
N PRO A 10 3.51 -3.63 -30.17
CA PRO A 10 2.88 -4.64 -29.33
C PRO A 10 1.48 -4.94 -29.87
N SER A 11 1.20 -6.23 -30.07
CA SER A 11 -0.05 -6.66 -30.68
C SER A 11 -1.23 -6.32 -29.75
N LYS A 12 -2.37 -5.94 -30.32
CA LYS A 12 -3.60 -5.61 -29.57
C LYS A 12 -4.07 -6.76 -28.63
N ILE A 13 -3.61 -7.98 -28.90
CA ILE A 13 -3.89 -9.21 -28.14
C ILE A 13 -3.00 -9.27 -26.87
N GLU A 14 -1.71 -8.94 -26.97
CA GLU A 14 -0.80 -8.84 -25.81
C GLU A 14 -1.27 -7.75 -24.85
N SER A 15 -1.66 -6.59 -25.36
CA SER A 15 -2.18 -5.49 -24.52
C SER A 15 -3.43 -5.87 -23.73
N LYS A 16 -4.34 -6.67 -24.31
CA LYS A 16 -5.57 -7.13 -23.63
C LYS A 16 -5.28 -8.23 -22.60
N ALA A 17 -4.38 -9.16 -22.91
CA ALA A 17 -3.95 -10.19 -21.98
C ALA A 17 -3.22 -9.60 -20.77
N SER A 18 -2.40 -8.56 -20.98
CA SER A 18 -1.73 -7.84 -19.90
C SER A 18 -2.69 -7.08 -18.99
N ALA A 19 -3.73 -6.47 -19.56
CA ALA A 19 -4.77 -5.81 -18.76
C ALA A 19 -5.53 -6.82 -17.87
N ALA A 20 -5.93 -7.98 -18.43
CA ALA A 20 -6.64 -9.00 -17.66
C ALA A 20 -5.78 -9.58 -16.52
N LEU A 21 -4.49 -9.84 -16.75
CA LEU A 21 -3.61 -10.31 -15.69
C LEU A 21 -3.41 -9.26 -14.59
N LEU A 22 -3.34 -7.97 -14.95
CA LEU A 22 -3.28 -6.89 -13.95
C LEU A 22 -4.55 -6.80 -13.11
N ASP A 23 -5.71 -7.04 -13.70
CA ASP A 23 -6.97 -7.15 -12.96
C ASP A 23 -6.93 -8.31 -11.97
N ASP A 24 -6.47 -9.48 -12.41
CA ASP A 24 -6.36 -10.66 -11.54
C ASP A 24 -5.37 -10.42 -10.39
N ILE A 25 -4.21 -9.80 -10.66
CA ILE A 25 -3.23 -9.46 -9.62
C ILE A 25 -3.85 -8.45 -8.64
N CYS A 26 -4.54 -7.42 -9.14
CA CYS A 26 -5.20 -6.42 -8.30
C CYS A 26 -6.23 -7.07 -7.37
N ILE A 27 -7.16 -7.86 -7.92
CA ILE A 27 -8.24 -8.51 -7.17
C ILE A 27 -7.66 -9.40 -6.06
N ASN A 28 -6.69 -10.25 -6.40
CA ASN A 28 -6.10 -11.17 -5.43
C ASN A 28 -5.31 -10.42 -4.35
N SER A 29 -4.52 -9.42 -4.75
CA SER A 29 -3.71 -8.64 -3.80
C SER A 29 -4.59 -7.85 -2.83
N VAL A 30 -5.62 -7.18 -3.34
CA VAL A 30 -6.58 -6.43 -2.53
C VAL A 30 -7.31 -7.37 -1.57
N ALA A 31 -7.79 -8.52 -2.04
CA ALA A 31 -8.47 -9.49 -1.17
C ALA A 31 -7.56 -9.97 -0.03
N SER A 32 -6.31 -10.33 -0.33
CA SER A 32 -5.35 -10.76 0.70
C SER A 32 -4.97 -9.63 1.66
N LEU A 33 -4.68 -8.43 1.15
CA LEU A 33 -4.28 -7.30 1.99
C LEU A 33 -5.42 -6.84 2.92
N CYS A 34 -6.67 -6.79 2.43
CA CYS A 34 -7.82 -6.50 3.28
C CYS A 34 -8.04 -7.58 4.35
N ALA A 35 -7.80 -8.87 4.02
CA ALA A 35 -7.88 -9.94 5.02
C ALA A 35 -6.81 -9.78 6.12
N TYR A 36 -5.58 -9.44 5.75
CA TYR A 36 -4.51 -9.17 6.74
C TYR A 36 -4.81 -7.93 7.58
N LEU A 37 -5.37 -6.87 6.98
CA LEU A 37 -5.81 -5.69 7.71
C LEU A 37 -6.91 -6.05 8.73
N LEU A 38 -7.86 -6.89 8.32
CA LEU A 38 -8.92 -7.38 9.19
C LEU A 38 -8.35 -8.15 10.38
N GLU A 39 -7.42 -9.07 10.12
CA GLU A 39 -6.72 -9.85 11.15
C GLU A 39 -5.93 -8.95 12.11
N MET A 40 -5.25 -7.93 11.58
CA MET A 40 -4.52 -6.94 12.40
C MET A 40 -5.46 -6.24 13.38
N TYR A 41 -6.65 -5.82 12.95
CA TYR A 41 -7.64 -5.22 13.85
C TYR A 41 -8.11 -6.18 14.96
N GLU A 42 -8.22 -7.48 14.68
CA GLU A 42 -8.55 -8.49 15.69
C GLU A 42 -7.43 -8.67 16.72
N HIS A 43 -6.17 -8.61 16.27
CA HIS A 43 -5.00 -8.63 17.15
C HIS A 43 -4.92 -7.36 18.01
N ILE A 44 -5.24 -6.19 17.44
CA ILE A 44 -5.30 -4.92 18.19
C ILE A 44 -6.38 -4.99 19.28
N ASP A 45 -7.59 -5.45 18.94
CA ASP A 45 -8.68 -5.64 19.90
C ASP A 45 -8.27 -6.58 21.04
N SER A 46 -7.65 -7.71 20.71
CA SER A 46 -7.18 -8.68 21.70
C SER A 46 -6.10 -8.09 22.61
N THR A 47 -5.15 -7.34 22.03
CA THR A 47 -4.07 -6.68 22.77
C THR A 47 -4.61 -5.61 23.71
N LEU A 48 -5.51 -4.75 23.24
CA LEU A 48 -6.14 -3.72 24.06
C LEU A 48 -6.99 -4.33 25.18
N PHE A 49 -7.68 -5.44 24.90
CA PHE A 49 -8.42 -6.16 25.94
C PHE A 49 -7.52 -6.70 27.03
N GLU A 50 -6.39 -7.33 26.67
CA GLU A 50 -5.40 -7.79 27.64
C GLU A 50 -4.81 -6.63 28.47
N LEU A 51 -4.58 -5.48 27.85
CA LEU A 51 -4.11 -4.27 28.55
C LEU A 51 -5.18 -3.72 29.51
N ALA A 52 -6.45 -3.73 29.11
CA ALA A 52 -7.57 -3.31 29.95
C ALA A 52 -7.77 -4.23 31.16
N ASP A 53 -7.59 -5.55 30.98
CA ASP A 53 -7.68 -6.54 32.07
C ASP A 53 -6.54 -6.40 33.09
N ARG A 54 -5.36 -5.97 32.61
CA ARG A 54 -4.14 -5.75 33.44
C ARG A 54 -3.97 -4.31 33.91
N ALA A 55 -4.93 -3.42 33.63
CA ALA A 55 -4.82 -2.00 33.97
C ALA A 55 -4.71 -1.76 35.49
N HIS A 56 -3.92 -0.77 35.88
CA HIS A 56 -3.63 -0.49 37.30
C HIS A 56 -4.76 0.25 38.00
N ASN A 57 -5.64 0.91 37.23
CA ASN A 57 -6.75 1.69 37.74
C ASN A 57 -7.88 1.81 36.72
N ASN A 58 -9.05 2.25 37.19
CA ASN A 58 -10.25 2.38 36.39
C ASN A 58 -10.12 3.39 35.24
N ASN A 59 -9.29 4.42 35.38
CA ASN A 59 -9.12 5.43 34.32
C ASN A 59 -8.34 4.84 33.14
N GLU A 60 -7.25 4.10 33.43
CA GLU A 60 -6.45 3.41 32.42
C GLU A 60 -7.26 2.32 31.70
N GLN A 61 -8.04 1.53 32.45
CA GLN A 61 -8.96 0.56 31.87
C GLN A 61 -10.02 1.21 30.96
N ALA A 62 -10.63 2.31 31.42
CA ALA A 62 -11.62 3.04 30.63
C ALA A 62 -11.03 3.61 29.34
N LEU A 63 -9.78 4.09 29.38
CA LEU A 63 -9.07 4.57 28.19
C LEU A 63 -8.91 3.45 27.15
N TYR A 64 -8.45 2.26 27.56
CA TYR A 64 -8.30 1.13 26.63
C TYR A 64 -9.64 0.71 26.00
N PHE A 65 -10.73 0.71 26.77
CA PHE A 65 -12.07 0.41 26.24
C PHE A 65 -12.58 1.46 25.26
N GLU A 66 -12.32 2.75 25.52
CA GLU A 66 -12.68 3.81 24.57
C GLU A 66 -11.85 3.69 23.28
N SER A 67 -10.54 3.42 23.38
CA SER A 67 -9.70 3.18 22.20
C SER A 67 -10.17 1.99 21.36
N MET A 68 -10.55 0.86 22.00
CA MET A 68 -11.15 -0.28 21.28
C MET A 68 -12.42 0.12 20.53
N ARG A 69 -13.29 0.90 21.19
CA ARG A 69 -14.56 1.33 20.60
C ARG A 69 -14.34 2.26 19.41
N GLU A 70 -13.39 3.18 19.53
CA GLU A 70 -13.00 4.11 18.46
C GLU A 70 -12.50 3.32 17.24
N ILE A 71 -11.54 2.41 17.43
CA ILE A 71 -11.01 1.56 16.36
C ILE A 71 -12.12 0.75 15.67
N ARG A 72 -13.01 0.11 16.45
CA ARG A 72 -14.15 -0.64 15.90
C ARG A 72 -15.09 0.22 15.06
N THR A 73 -15.28 1.48 15.46
CA THR A 73 -16.18 2.41 14.77
C THR A 73 -15.61 2.83 13.40
N HIS A 74 -14.28 2.97 13.30
CA HIS A 74 -13.62 3.42 12.08
C HIS A 74 -13.18 2.29 11.14
N ARG A 75 -13.16 1.03 11.62
CA ARG A 75 -12.65 -0.15 10.89
C ARG A 75 -13.20 -0.28 9.46
N ASP A 76 -14.52 -0.23 9.28
CA ASP A 76 -15.14 -0.44 7.97
C ASP A 76 -14.79 0.70 6.99
N ALA A 77 -14.70 1.93 7.50
CA ALA A 77 -14.30 3.09 6.69
C ALA A 77 -12.83 2.96 6.27
N ALA A 78 -11.95 2.59 7.20
CA ALA A 78 -10.53 2.38 6.93
C ALA A 78 -10.31 1.25 5.92
N GLU A 79 -10.97 0.10 6.06
CA GLU A 79 -10.84 -0.98 5.06
C GLU A 79 -11.23 -0.52 3.66
N LYS A 80 -12.31 0.28 3.55
CA LYS A 80 -12.77 0.82 2.26
C LYS A 80 -11.74 1.78 1.64
N VAL A 81 -11.17 2.69 2.43
CA VAL A 81 -10.15 3.63 1.95
C VAL A 81 -8.89 2.87 1.55
N PHE A 82 -8.41 1.96 2.40
CA PHE A 82 -7.26 1.11 2.11
C PHE A 82 -7.42 0.32 0.81
N ARG A 83 -8.56 -0.36 0.63
CA ARG A 83 -8.92 -1.07 -0.61
C ARG A 83 -8.83 -0.16 -1.81
N GLN A 84 -9.50 1.01 -1.75
CA GLN A 84 -9.54 1.96 -2.86
C GLN A 84 -8.15 2.49 -3.21
N SER A 85 -7.30 2.76 -2.20
CA SER A 85 -5.93 3.20 -2.39
C SER A 85 -5.12 2.18 -3.17
N ILE A 86 -5.20 0.89 -2.82
CA ILE A 86 -4.49 -0.16 -3.56
C ILE A 86 -5.05 -0.33 -4.99
N GLU A 87 -6.37 -0.37 -5.16
CA GLU A 87 -7.00 -0.45 -6.49
C GLU A 87 -6.58 0.71 -7.40
N ASN A 88 -6.45 1.92 -6.84
CA ASN A 88 -5.99 3.09 -7.57
C ASN A 88 -4.55 2.95 -8.07
N LEU A 89 -3.65 2.31 -7.31
CA LEU A 89 -2.28 2.03 -7.77
C LEU A 89 -2.28 1.19 -9.06
N PHE A 90 -3.12 0.15 -9.12
CA PHE A 90 -3.26 -0.69 -10.31
C PHE A 90 -3.95 0.05 -11.47
N ASN A 91 -4.95 0.88 -11.19
CA ASN A 91 -5.64 1.66 -12.21
C ASN A 91 -4.70 2.67 -12.88
N ARG A 92 -3.77 3.29 -12.15
CA ARG A 92 -2.74 4.19 -12.71
C ARG A 92 -1.84 3.47 -13.72
N LEU A 93 -1.53 2.18 -13.50
CA LEU A 93 -0.74 1.39 -14.45
C LEU A 93 -1.46 1.17 -15.79
N LYS A 94 -2.79 1.08 -15.77
CA LYS A 94 -3.61 0.86 -16.98
C LYS A 94 -3.74 2.12 -17.82
N SER A 95 -3.82 3.28 -17.16
CA SER A 95 -4.02 4.57 -17.84
C SER A 95 -2.76 5.12 -18.51
N ASN A 96 -1.59 4.50 -18.31
CA ASN A 96 -0.27 5.01 -18.76
C ASN A 96 -0.04 6.48 -18.37
N GLU A 97 -0.73 6.95 -17.32
CA GLU A 97 -0.42 8.21 -16.68
C GLU A 97 0.91 7.99 -15.99
N ALA A 98 1.98 8.43 -16.66
CA ALA A 98 3.31 8.56 -16.06
C ALA A 98 3.10 9.11 -14.65
N ALA A 99 3.58 8.35 -13.66
CA ALA A 99 3.35 8.62 -12.26
C ALA A 99 3.57 10.11 -12.00
N VAL A 100 2.49 10.87 -11.93
CA VAL A 100 2.54 12.21 -11.36
C VAL A 100 2.99 11.95 -9.94
N SER A 101 4.24 12.33 -9.70
CA SER A 101 4.89 12.29 -8.42
C SER A 101 3.95 13.00 -7.47
N THR A 102 3.18 12.22 -6.72
CA THR A 102 2.29 12.73 -5.68
C THR A 102 3.12 13.30 -4.51
N ARG A 103 4.45 13.30 -4.64
CA ARG A 103 5.43 13.90 -3.76
C ARG A 103 5.61 15.40 -3.99
N GLU A 104 5.53 15.87 -5.24
CA GLU A 104 5.91 17.26 -5.56
C GLU A 104 4.83 18.29 -5.18
N ASP A 105 3.55 17.92 -5.23
CA ASP A 105 2.46 18.81 -4.78
C ASP A 105 2.33 18.86 -3.24
N LEU A 106 3.00 17.97 -2.50
CA LEU A 106 3.03 17.96 -1.03
C LEU A 106 4.22 18.75 -0.45
N GLU A 107 5.32 18.88 -1.19
CA GLU A 107 6.52 19.59 -0.71
C GLU A 107 6.39 21.12 -0.73
N ALA A 108 5.51 21.68 -1.56
CA ALA A 108 5.34 23.14 -1.66
C ALA A 108 4.53 23.75 -0.50
N GLU A 109 3.77 22.95 0.25
CA GLU A 109 2.96 23.39 1.38
C GLU A 109 3.51 22.93 2.75
N ALA A 110 4.51 22.04 2.76
CA ALA A 110 5.18 21.46 3.93
C ALA A 110 6.11 22.42 4.72
N LEU A 111 6.03 23.73 4.47
CA LEU A 111 6.66 24.75 5.32
C LEU A 111 5.69 25.32 6.38
N ALA A 112 4.45 24.85 6.39
CA ALA A 112 3.47 25.16 7.42
C ALA A 112 3.53 24.12 8.56
N LEU A 113 4.34 24.41 9.58
CA LEU A 113 4.23 23.85 10.93
C LEU A 113 3.96 22.32 10.99
N VAL A 114 4.91 21.51 10.52
CA VAL A 114 4.88 20.04 10.65
C VAL A 114 4.50 19.65 12.08
N ASN A 115 3.35 19.04 12.25
CA ASN A 115 2.86 18.57 13.54
C ASN A 115 3.73 17.37 13.96
N ASN A 116 4.16 17.29 15.22
CA ASN A 116 5.04 16.20 15.69
C ASN A 116 4.47 14.80 15.39
N GLU A 117 3.14 14.67 15.37
CA GLU A 117 2.40 13.44 15.06
C GLU A 117 2.64 12.96 13.62
N GLU A 118 2.68 13.86 12.63
CA GLU A 118 2.93 13.52 11.23
C GLU A 118 4.36 12.98 11.04
N MET A 119 5.33 13.55 11.76
CA MET A 119 6.70 13.07 11.76
C MET A 119 6.82 11.67 12.36
N GLU A 120 6.10 11.37 13.43
CA GLU A 120 6.10 10.04 14.05
C GLU A 120 5.50 8.99 13.12
N ILE A 121 4.42 9.33 12.42
CA ILE A 121 3.80 8.48 11.40
C ILE A 121 4.80 8.18 10.27
N ASP A 122 5.49 9.21 9.76
CA ASP A 122 6.52 9.05 8.72
C ASP A 122 7.66 8.12 9.15
N ILE A 123 8.11 8.23 10.40
CA ILE A 123 9.14 7.35 10.96
C ILE A 123 8.60 5.92 11.06
N ALA A 124 7.36 5.72 11.52
CA ALA A 124 6.73 4.41 11.59
C ALA A 124 6.62 3.77 10.20
N ILE A 125 6.19 4.51 9.18
CA ILE A 125 6.14 4.06 7.79
C ILE A 125 7.53 3.64 7.31
N LYS A 126 8.55 4.49 7.47
CA LYS A 126 9.92 4.18 7.05
C LYS A 126 10.45 2.91 7.71
N ASN A 127 10.15 2.71 8.99
CA ASN A 127 10.55 1.51 9.72
C ASN A 127 9.83 0.25 9.21
N MET A 128 8.52 0.32 8.97
CA MET A 128 7.74 -0.79 8.39
C MET A 128 8.27 -1.19 7.01
N VAL A 129 8.51 -0.20 6.14
CA VAL A 129 9.04 -0.41 4.79
C VAL A 129 10.43 -1.02 4.83
N ASN A 130 11.34 -0.45 5.63
CA ASN A 130 12.70 -0.95 5.76
C ASN A 130 12.72 -2.41 6.26
N ARG A 131 11.94 -2.70 7.30
CA ARG A 131 11.82 -4.07 7.83
C ARG A 131 11.33 -5.04 6.76
N ALA A 132 10.26 -4.72 6.04
CA ALA A 132 9.72 -5.59 5.00
C ALA A 132 10.71 -5.81 3.85
N ARG A 133 11.41 -4.76 3.40
CA ARG A 133 12.44 -4.87 2.35
C ARG A 133 13.65 -5.71 2.80
N CYS A 134 14.06 -5.60 4.07
CA CYS A 134 15.12 -6.42 4.64
C CYS A 134 14.72 -7.88 4.86
N GLU A 135 13.45 -8.14 5.19
CA GLU A 135 12.93 -9.48 5.47
C GLU A 135 12.63 -10.26 4.17
N PHE A 136 12.17 -9.57 3.11
CA PHE A 136 11.74 -10.20 1.86
C PHE A 136 12.49 -9.71 0.59
N PRO A 137 13.82 -9.51 0.59
CA PRO A 137 14.52 -8.86 -0.52
C PRO A 137 14.43 -9.66 -1.82
N ALA A 138 14.53 -10.98 -1.76
CA ALA A 138 14.48 -11.84 -2.94
C ALA A 138 13.07 -11.88 -3.57
N ALA A 139 12.02 -11.89 -2.75
CA ALA A 139 10.64 -11.91 -3.23
C ALA A 139 10.28 -10.60 -3.92
N LEU A 140 10.67 -9.47 -3.34
CA LEU A 140 10.46 -8.14 -3.93
C LEU A 140 11.22 -7.98 -5.25
N LEU A 141 12.48 -8.41 -5.33
CA LEU A 141 13.24 -8.40 -6.57
C LEU A 141 12.56 -9.24 -7.67
N GLN A 142 12.08 -10.45 -7.32
CA GLN A 142 11.35 -11.29 -8.26
C GLN A 142 10.07 -10.63 -8.76
N LEU A 143 9.36 -9.90 -7.89
CA LEU A 143 8.16 -9.18 -8.25
C LEU A 143 8.48 -8.07 -9.26
N ILE A 144 9.50 -7.23 -8.98
CA ILE A 144 9.99 -6.19 -9.88
C ILE A 144 10.39 -6.77 -11.24
N MET A 145 11.13 -7.88 -11.27
CA MET A 145 11.57 -8.51 -12.51
C MET A 145 10.39 -9.03 -13.35
N ARG A 146 9.38 -9.64 -12.71
CA ARG A 146 8.20 -10.16 -13.41
C ARG A 146 7.33 -9.04 -13.97
N PHE A 147 7.15 -7.95 -13.22
CA PHE A 147 6.45 -6.77 -13.72
C PHE A 147 7.17 -6.14 -14.91
N ASN A 148 8.49 -5.96 -14.83
CA ASN A 148 9.32 -5.44 -15.94
C ASN A 148 9.35 -6.34 -17.17
N ALA A 149 9.19 -7.65 -17.00
CA ALA A 149 9.13 -8.58 -18.13
C ALA A 149 7.77 -8.57 -18.84
N PHE A 150 6.71 -8.23 -18.10
CA PHE A 150 5.33 -8.36 -18.55
C PHE A 150 4.69 -7.05 -19.01
N LEU A 151 5.18 -5.92 -18.51
CA LEU A 151 4.67 -4.59 -18.81
C LEU A 151 5.73 -3.72 -19.50
N PRO A 152 5.32 -2.80 -20.38
CA PRO A 152 6.26 -1.91 -21.08
C PRO A 152 6.84 -0.82 -20.16
N THR A 153 6.19 -0.55 -19.02
CA THR A 153 6.66 0.40 -18.00
C THR A 153 7.80 -0.20 -17.21
N LYS A 154 8.84 0.60 -16.95
CA LYS A 154 9.93 0.18 -16.06
C LYS A 154 9.50 0.32 -14.60
N PHE A 155 9.56 -0.79 -13.88
CA PHE A 155 9.24 -0.87 -12.45
C PHE A 155 10.49 -0.91 -11.58
N ASP A 156 10.42 -0.23 -10.44
CA ASP A 156 11.36 -0.25 -9.34
C ASP A 156 10.60 -0.20 -8.00
N GLU A 157 11.31 -0.02 -6.89
CA GLU A 157 10.73 0.05 -5.55
C GLU A 157 9.78 1.25 -5.36
N ASP A 158 9.94 2.33 -6.14
CA ASP A 158 9.17 3.56 -5.95
C ASP A 158 7.81 3.51 -6.64
N ASN A 159 7.65 2.69 -7.69
CA ASN A 159 6.44 2.68 -8.53
C ASN A 159 5.72 1.32 -8.60
N LEU A 160 6.27 0.26 -7.99
CA LEU A 160 5.62 -1.04 -7.93
C LEU A 160 4.40 -1.01 -6.97
N PRO A 161 3.17 -1.29 -7.44
CA PRO A 161 1.95 -1.18 -6.62
C PRO A 161 1.94 -2.02 -5.32
N LEU A 162 2.76 -3.07 -5.27
CA LEU A 162 2.85 -4.01 -4.16
C LEU A 162 4.18 -3.89 -3.41
N ASP A 163 4.96 -2.84 -3.66
CA ASP A 163 6.09 -2.52 -2.80
C ASP A 163 5.60 -2.18 -1.38
N PRO A 164 6.33 -2.56 -0.31
CA PRO A 164 5.94 -2.24 1.06
C PRO A 164 5.65 -0.77 1.31
N GLN A 165 6.29 0.15 0.59
CA GLN A 165 6.04 1.59 0.69
C GLN A 165 4.63 1.95 0.26
N GLN A 166 4.14 1.37 -0.84
CA GLN A 166 2.79 1.65 -1.32
C GLN A 166 1.72 1.11 -0.37
N ILE A 167 1.96 -0.08 0.19
CA ILE A 167 1.05 -0.72 1.15
C ILE A 167 1.01 0.07 2.46
N ALA A 168 2.17 0.47 2.99
CA ALA A 168 2.26 1.24 4.23
C ALA A 168 1.63 2.64 4.09
N MET A 169 1.84 3.31 2.95
CA MET A 169 1.20 4.59 2.64
C MET A 169 -0.32 4.45 2.51
N ALA A 170 -0.81 3.40 1.83
CA ALA A 170 -2.24 3.14 1.70
C ALA A 170 -2.90 2.91 3.08
N PHE A 171 -2.21 2.25 4.01
CA PHE A 171 -2.68 2.06 5.38
C PHE A 171 -2.67 3.36 6.20
N SER A 172 -1.61 4.17 6.07
CA SER A 172 -1.55 5.45 6.78
C SER A 172 -2.64 6.44 6.37
N GLN A 173 -3.19 6.31 5.16
CA GLN A 173 -4.22 7.19 4.61
C GLN A 173 -5.63 6.66 4.85
N SER A 174 -5.77 5.47 5.45
CA SER A 174 -7.05 4.78 5.61
C SER A 174 -7.79 5.13 6.88
#